data_AF-A0A1E7QJU1-F1
#
_entry.id   AF-A0A1E7QJU1-F1
#
_cell.length_a   1.000
_cell.length_b   1.000
_cell.length_c   1.000
_cell.angle_alpha   90.00
_cell.angle_beta   90.00
_cell.angle_gamma   90.00
#
_symmetry.space_group_name_H-M   'P 1'
#
loop_
_entity.id
_entity.type
_entity.pdbx_description
1 polymer ?
#
loop_
_entity_poly.entity_id
_entity_poly.type
_entity_poly.pdbx_seq_one_letter_code
_entity_poly.pdbx_strand_id
1 'polypeptide(L)'
;MFGITIPSAVSQSINPIFIIIFGILLGAYSKFSRDHATIKFVLGILTMLICFFILYIGCLNANMEGKVNYMYLITSIALMGLGELLIAPLVKEQATILAPKHIRGLVMGIILLAVFIMIGSPVGLV
;
A
#
# COMPACT_ATOMS: atom_id res chain seq x y z
N MET A 1 29.30 1.91 -16.39
CA MET A 1 29.95 2.60 -15.25
C MET A 1 29.02 3.74 -14.85
N PHE A 2 28.01 3.57 -14.02
CA PHE A 2 28.02 3.15 -12.62
C PHE A 2 27.11 1.92 -12.40
N GLY A 3 27.72 0.80 -11.99
CA GLY A 3 26.98 -0.38 -11.54
C GLY A 3 26.53 -0.19 -10.09
N ILE A 4 25.66 0.78 -9.83
CA ILE A 4 24.98 0.86 -8.54
C ILE A 4 23.91 -0.20 -8.57
N THR A 5 24.20 -1.36 -7.99
CA THR A 5 23.18 -2.33 -7.61
C THR A 5 22.32 -1.64 -6.57
N ILE A 6 21.19 -1.06 -6.98
CA ILE A 6 20.25 -0.46 -6.03
C ILE A 6 19.77 -1.61 -5.14
N PRO A 7 20.10 -1.60 -3.84
CA PRO A 7 19.67 -2.66 -2.94
C PRO A 7 18.14 -2.65 -2.86
N SER A 8 17.52 -3.83 -2.91
CA SER A 8 16.07 -3.97 -2.72
C SER A 8 15.57 -3.30 -1.42
N ALA A 9 16.43 -3.26 -0.40
CA ALA A 9 16.17 -2.56 0.87
C ALA A 9 15.90 -1.06 0.69
N VAL A 10 16.56 -0.39 -0.25
CA VAL A 10 16.36 1.04 -0.52
C VAL A 10 15.00 1.23 -1.18
N SER A 11 14.63 0.37 -2.13
CA SER A 11 13.31 0.41 -2.76
C SER A 11 12.18 0.08 -1.78
N GLN A 12 12.38 -0.84 -0.82
CA GLN A 12 11.39 -1.12 0.23
C GLN A 12 11.20 0.04 1.22
N SER A 13 12.27 0.74 1.57
CA SER A 13 12.22 1.88 2.51
C SER A 13 11.48 3.09 1.95
N ILE A 14 11.40 3.21 0.61
CA ILE A 14 10.67 4.29 -0.06
C ILE A 14 9.17 4.23 0.24
N ASN A 15 8.58 3.04 0.33
CA ASN A 15 7.14 2.89 0.58
C ASN A 15 6.70 3.55 1.92
N PRO A 16 7.25 3.19 3.10
CA PRO A 16 6.83 3.79 4.36
C PRO A 16 7.11 5.31 4.43
N ILE A 17 8.15 5.81 3.77
CA ILE A 17 8.43 7.26 3.70
C ILE A 17 7.29 7.99 3.00
N PHE A 18 6.83 7.49 1.84
CA PHE A 18 5.71 8.10 1.13
C PHE A 18 4.40 7.98 1.90
N ILE A 19 4.14 6.84 2.55
CA ILE A 19 2.95 6.65 3.40
C ILE A 19 2.91 7.69 4.53
N ILE A 20 4.03 8.00 5.18
CA ILE A 20 4.09 9.00 6.25
C ILE A 20 3.76 10.40 5.69
N ILE A 21 4.38 10.78 4.57
CA ILE A 21 4.17 12.09 3.94
C ILE A 21 2.71 12.27 3.52
N PHE A 22 2.16 11.30 2.79
CA PHE A 22 0.77 11.34 2.34
C PHE A 22 -0.22 11.18 3.50
N GLY A 23 0.17 10.46 4.56
CA GLY A 23 -0.61 10.26 5.79
C GLY A 23 -0.85 11.58 6.52
N ILE A 24 0.18 12.40 6.66
CA ILE A 24 0.07 13.74 7.26
C ILE A 24 -0.83 14.63 6.40
N LEU A 25 -0.66 14.59 5.07
CA LEU A 25 -1.44 15.41 4.13
C LEU A 25 -2.94 15.03 4.16
N LEU A 26 -3.26 13.75 4.08
CA LEU A 26 -4.63 13.25 4.14
C LEU A 26 -5.23 13.38 5.54
N GLY A 27 -4.44 13.26 6.61
CA GLY A 27 -4.88 13.48 7.98
C GLY A 27 -5.31 14.93 8.22
N ALA A 28 -4.58 15.90 7.66
CA ALA A 28 -4.95 17.31 7.68
C ALA A 28 -6.26 17.57 6.90
N TYR A 29 -6.43 16.94 5.73
CA TYR A 29 -7.64 17.08 4.90
C TYR A 29 -8.86 16.37 5.48
N SER A 30 -8.69 15.18 6.07
CA SER A 30 -9.77 14.35 6.60
C SER A 30 -10.37 14.88 7.90
N LYS A 31 -9.68 15.77 8.62
CA LYS A 31 -10.25 16.52 9.76
C LYS A 31 -11.46 17.36 9.34
N PHE A 32 -11.59 17.64 8.04
CA PHE A 32 -12.67 18.45 7.47
C PHE A 32 -13.84 17.63 6.89
N SER A 33 -13.75 16.29 6.78
CA SER A 33 -14.80 15.51 6.10
C SER A 33 -14.91 14.05 6.59
N ARG A 34 -15.89 13.79 7.48
CA ARG A 34 -16.14 12.49 8.14
C ARG A 34 -16.99 11.50 7.33
N ASP A 35 -17.65 11.92 6.24
CA ASP A 35 -18.68 11.09 5.56
C ASP A 35 -18.24 10.37 4.28
N HIS A 36 -16.97 10.43 3.89
CA HIS A 36 -16.52 9.92 2.58
C HIS A 36 -15.72 8.61 2.64
N ALA A 37 -16.05 7.70 3.57
CA ALA A 37 -15.35 6.42 3.73
C ALA A 37 -15.34 5.58 2.42
N THR A 38 -16.51 5.41 1.79
CA THR A 38 -16.64 4.66 0.52
C THR A 38 -15.90 5.34 -0.64
N ILE A 39 -15.89 6.67 -0.70
CA ILE A 39 -15.19 7.41 -1.77
C ILE A 39 -13.68 7.26 -1.62
N LYS A 40 -13.17 7.33 -0.38
CA LYS A 40 -11.75 7.07 -0.07
C LYS A 40 -11.33 5.64 -0.44
N PHE A 41 -12.23 4.67 -0.27
CA PHE A 41 -12.00 3.28 -0.69
C PHE A 41 -11.83 3.15 -2.21
N VAL A 42 -12.79 3.69 -2.96
CA VAL A 42 -12.77 3.65 -4.43
C VAL A 42 -11.53 4.39 -4.97
N LEU A 43 -11.18 5.52 -4.36
CA LEU A 43 -9.97 6.27 -4.71
C LEU A 43 -8.69 5.46 -4.44
N GLY A 44 -8.64 4.69 -3.35
CA GLY A 44 -7.53 3.79 -3.04
C GLY A 44 -7.36 2.68 -4.07
N ILE A 45 -8.45 2.00 -4.45
CA ILE A 45 -8.45 0.97 -5.49
C ILE A 45 -8.06 1.55 -6.85
N LEU A 46 -8.60 2.72 -7.20
CA LEU A 46 -8.29 3.39 -8.46
C LEU A 46 -6.81 3.78 -8.52
N THR A 47 -6.24 4.25 -7.42
CA THR A 47 -4.80 4.56 -7.33
C THR A 47 -3.95 3.30 -7.48
N MET A 48 -4.37 2.17 -6.90
CA MET A 48 -3.70 0.88 -7.08
C MET A 48 -3.76 0.40 -8.54
N LEU A 49 -4.89 0.58 -9.21
CA LEU A 49 -5.03 0.24 -10.62
C LEU A 49 -4.09 1.08 -11.51
N ILE A 50 -3.99 2.38 -11.23
CA ILE A 50 -3.06 3.29 -11.93
C ILE A 50 -1.61 2.88 -11.65
N CYS A 51 -1.27 2.50 -10.42
CA CYS A 51 0.06 2.01 -10.06
C CYS A 51 0.45 0.79 -10.93
N PHE A 52 -0.41 -0.21 -11.03
CA PHE A 52 -0.16 -1.38 -11.90
C PHE A 52 -0.04 -1.00 -13.37
N PHE A 53 -0.83 -0.02 -13.83
CA PHE A 53 -0.75 0.46 -15.20
C PHE A 53 0.58 1.17 -15.51
N ILE A 54 1.10 1.98 -14.58
CA ILE A 54 2.42 2.64 -14.72
C ILE A 54 3.55 1.59 -14.77
N LEU A 55 3.48 0.55 -13.92
CA LEU A 55 4.44 -0.55 -13.95
C LEU A 55 4.40 -1.30 -15.28
N TYR A 56 3.20 -1.56 -15.82
CA TYR A 56 3.03 -2.19 -17.12
C TYR A 56 3.66 -1.38 -18.26
N ILE A 57 3.45 -0.06 -18.26
CA ILE A 57 4.11 0.86 -19.21
C ILE A 57 5.64 0.84 -19.03
N GLY A 58 6.12 0.77 -17.79
CA GLY A 58 7.55 0.63 -17.49
C GLY A 58 8.15 -0.63 -18.11
N CYS A 59 7.43 -1.76 -18.06
CA CYS A 59 7.84 -3.01 -18.70
C CYS A 59 7.86 -2.92 -20.23
N LEU A 60 6.89 -2.22 -20.84
CA LEU A 60 6.86 -2.03 -22.30
C LEU A 60 8.00 -1.14 -22.81
N ASN A 61 8.45 -0.18 -22.01
CA ASN A 61 9.57 0.71 -22.32
C ASN A 61 10.93 0.14 -21.88
N ALA A 62 11.01 -1.16 -21.61
CA ALA A 62 12.28 -1.81 -21.28
C ALA A 62 13.23 -1.80 -22.48
N ASN A 63 14.49 -1.40 -22.25
CA ASN A 63 15.53 -1.44 -23.27
C ASN A 63 15.84 -2.90 -23.67
N MET A 64 16.54 -3.10 -24.81
CA MET A 64 16.95 -4.43 -25.31
C MET A 64 17.77 -5.29 -24.31
N GLU A 65 18.30 -4.69 -23.25
CA GLU A 65 18.98 -5.37 -22.13
C GLU A 65 18.03 -5.74 -20.95
N GLY A 66 16.72 -5.53 -21.07
CA GLY A 66 15.72 -5.81 -20.03
C GLY A 66 15.72 -4.82 -18.85
N LYS A 67 16.42 -3.69 -18.98
CA LYS A 67 16.54 -2.66 -17.93
C LYS A 67 15.52 -1.54 -18.15
N VAL A 68 14.85 -1.15 -17.07
CA VAL A 68 13.86 -0.06 -17.02
C VAL A 68 14.41 1.08 -16.17
N ASN A 69 14.05 2.33 -16.52
CA ASN A 69 14.43 3.50 -15.73
C ASN A 69 13.85 3.41 -14.30
N TYR A 70 14.71 3.57 -13.29
CA TYR A 70 14.36 3.52 -11.86
C TYR A 70 13.26 4.52 -11.46
N MET A 71 13.06 5.59 -12.23
CA MET A 71 11.98 6.57 -12.02
C MET A 71 10.59 5.93 -12.06
N TYR A 72 10.33 4.96 -12.94
CA TYR A 72 9.02 4.28 -13.00
C TYR A 72 8.73 3.52 -11.70
N LEU A 73 9.77 2.94 -11.09
CA LEU A 73 9.66 2.19 -9.84
C LEU A 73 9.41 3.13 -8.65
N ILE A 74 10.13 4.25 -8.57
CA ILE A 74 9.88 5.28 -7.53
C ILE A 74 8.44 5.79 -7.62
N THR A 75 7.99 6.19 -8.82
CA THR A 75 6.64 6.72 -9.02
C THR A 75 5.58 5.69 -8.67
N SER A 76 5.75 4.44 -9.11
CA SER A 76 4.79 3.37 -8.80
C SER A 76 4.72 3.08 -7.30
N ILE A 77 5.86 3.01 -6.59
CA ILE A 77 5.89 2.83 -5.13
C ILE A 77 5.24 4.00 -4.40
N ALA A 78 5.42 5.24 -4.89
CA ALA A 78 4.75 6.41 -4.32
C ALA A 78 3.21 6.34 -4.47
N LEU A 79 2.71 5.91 -5.64
CA LEU A 79 1.28 5.68 -5.85
C LEU A 79 0.75 4.48 -5.05
N MET A 80 1.54 3.42 -4.93
CA MET A 80 1.20 2.25 -4.11
C MET A 80 1.01 2.66 -2.64
N GLY A 81 1.93 3.45 -2.09
CA GLY A 81 1.82 3.98 -0.72
C GLY A 81 0.56 4.85 -0.51
N LEU A 82 0.14 5.62 -1.51
CA LEU A 82 -1.13 6.35 -1.49
C LEU A 82 -2.34 5.40 -1.41
N GLY A 83 -2.35 4.34 -2.21
CA GLY A 83 -3.42 3.34 -2.20
C GLY A 83 -3.48 2.57 -0.87
N GLU A 84 -2.33 2.18 -0.33
CA GLU A 84 -2.24 1.46 0.96
C GLU A 84 -2.78 2.31 2.11
N LEU A 85 -2.42 3.59 2.14
CA LEU A 85 -2.86 4.53 3.16
C LEU A 85 -4.38 4.73 3.17
N LEU A 86 -5.04 4.69 2.01
CA LEU A 86 -6.49 4.82 1.90
C LEU A 86 -7.22 3.55 2.36
N ILE A 87 -6.66 2.38 2.03
CA ILE A 87 -7.30 1.07 2.30
C ILE A 87 -7.08 0.61 3.75
N ALA A 88 -5.88 0.80 4.32
CA ALA A 88 -5.51 0.31 5.65
C ALA A 88 -6.43 0.75 6.81
N PRO A 89 -6.85 2.02 6.93
CA PRO A 89 -7.77 2.45 8.00
C PRO A 89 -9.20 1.95 7.79
N LEU A 90 -9.65 1.86 6.53
CA LEU A 90 -10.99 1.36 6.19
C LEU A 90 -11.18 -0.10 6.58
N VAL A 91 -10.22 -0.97 6.26
CA VAL A 91 -10.29 -2.40 6.60
C VAL A 91 -10.42 -2.57 8.12
N LYS A 92 -9.66 -1.80 8.89
CA LYS A 92 -9.69 -1.83 10.36
C LYS A 92 -11.02 -1.31 10.92
N GLU A 93 -11.57 -0.25 10.33
CA GLU A 93 -12.86 0.31 10.75
C GLU A 93 -14.00 -0.68 10.50
N GLN A 94 -14.08 -1.25 9.29
CA GLN A 94 -15.10 -2.23 8.92
C GLN A 94 -15.05 -3.47 9.81
N ALA A 95 -13.85 -3.97 10.11
CA ALA A 95 -13.69 -5.09 11.04
C ALA A 95 -14.30 -4.83 12.43
N THR A 96 -14.20 -3.59 12.94
CA THR A 96 -14.80 -3.23 14.24
C THR A 96 -16.31 -2.98 14.18
N ILE A 97 -16.83 -2.54 13.02
CA ILE A 97 -18.26 -2.32 12.80
C ILE A 97 -19.01 -3.65 12.71
N LEU A 98 -18.41 -4.64 12.04
CA LEU A 98 -18.95 -6.00 11.90
C LEU A 98 -18.84 -6.83 13.20
N ALA A 99 -17.95 -6.45 14.11
CA ALA A 99 -17.74 -7.15 15.37
C ALA A 99 -18.84 -6.82 16.42
N PRO A 100 -19.57 -7.84 16.94
CA PRO A 100 -20.52 -7.65 18.04
C PRO A 100 -19.84 -7.03 19.26
N LYS A 101 -20.51 -6.07 19.92
CA LYS A 101 -19.94 -5.25 21.01
C LYS A 101 -19.26 -6.07 22.12
N HIS A 102 -19.73 -7.29 22.38
CA HIS A 102 -19.20 -8.15 23.44
C HIS A 102 -17.94 -8.94 23.07
N ILE A 103 -17.59 -9.09 21.78
CA ILE A 103 -16.42 -9.85 21.29
C ILE A 103 -15.45 -9.03 20.45
N ARG A 104 -15.52 -7.70 20.50
CA ARG A 104 -14.63 -6.81 19.74
C ARG A 104 -13.13 -7.11 19.95
N GLY A 105 -12.73 -7.37 21.20
CA GLY A 105 -11.35 -7.75 21.52
C GLY A 105 -10.93 -9.09 20.94
N LEU A 106 -11.84 -10.08 20.92
CA LEU A 106 -11.60 -11.39 20.33
C LEU A 106 -11.48 -11.32 18.81
N VAL A 107 -12.36 -10.57 18.14
CA VAL A 107 -12.31 -10.38 16.68
C VAL A 107 -11.01 -9.71 16.24
N MET A 108 -10.56 -8.68 16.96
CA MET A 108 -9.28 -8.04 16.67
C MET A 108 -8.08 -8.95 16.95
N GLY A 109 -8.17 -9.81 17.97
CA GLY A 109 -7.17 -10.85 18.24
C GLY A 109 -7.09 -11.89 17.11
N ILE A 110 -8.23 -12.34 16.58
CA ILE A 110 -8.30 -13.27 15.44
C ILE A 110 -7.71 -12.64 14.18
N ILE A 111 -8.00 -11.36 13.91
CA ILE A 111 -7.42 -10.64 12.77
C ILE A 111 -5.90 -10.54 12.90
N LEU A 112 -5.38 -10.22 14.08
CA LEU A 112 -3.93 -10.16 14.31
C LEU A 112 -3.28 -11.54 14.14
N LEU A 113 -3.90 -12.59 14.68
CA LEU A 113 -3.43 -13.97 14.53
C LEU A 113 -3.40 -14.40 13.05
N ALA A 114 -4.44 -14.07 12.28
CA ALA A 114 -4.50 -14.38 10.85
C ALA A 114 -3.37 -13.70 10.06
N VAL A 115 -3.10 -12.42 10.33
CA VAL A 115 -1.99 -11.68 9.71
C VAL A 115 -0.65 -12.31 10.08
N PHE A 116 -0.45 -12.67 11.34
CA PHE A 116 0.77 -13.33 11.80
C PHE A 116 1.00 -14.69 11.12
N ILE A 117 -0.04 -15.52 11.03
CA ILE A 117 0.03 -16.83 10.35
C ILE A 117 0.35 -16.67 8.86
N MET A 118 -0.26 -15.67 8.20
CA MET A 118 0.01 -15.39 6.79
C MET A 118 1.50 -15.04 6.57
N ILE A 119 2.06 -14.16 7.41
CA ILE A 119 3.47 -13.77 7.34
C ILE A 119 4.41 -14.93 7.69
N GLY A 120 4.01 -15.80 8.62
CA GLY A 120 4.78 -16.97 9.04
C GLY A 120 4.69 -18.17 8.10
N SER A 121 3.81 -18.15 7.09
CA SER A 121 3.69 -19.24 6.12
C SER A 121 4.82 -19.16 5.08
N PRO A 122 5.48 -20.29 4.73
CA PRO A 122 6.60 -20.32 3.78
C PRO A 122 6.20 -20.01 2.31
N VAL A 123 5.00 -19.49 2.07
CA VAL A 123 4.44 -19.23 0.75
C VAL A 123 4.92 -17.90 0.15
N GLY A 124 5.60 -17.05 0.92
CA GLY A 124 6.14 -15.75 0.46
C GLY A 124 7.61 -15.73 0.01
N LEU A 125 8.24 -16.90 -0.19
CA LEU A 125 9.66 -17.03 -0.58
C LEU A 125 9.89 -17.51 -2.03
N VAL A 126 8.93 -17.26 -2.93
CA VAL A 126 9.12 -17.43 -4.39
C VAL A 126 8.70 -16.16 -5.12
#